data_AF-A0A5C5WLR5-F1
#
_entry.id   AF-A0A5C5WLR5-F1
#
_cell.length_a   1.000
_cell.length_b   1.000
_cell.length_c   1.000
_cell.angle_alpha   90.00
_cell.angle_beta   90.00
_cell.angle_gamma   90.00
#
_symmetry.space_group_name_H-M   'P 1'
#
loop_
_entity.id
_entity.type
_entity.pdbx_description
1 polymer ?
#
loop_
_entity_poly.entity_id
_entity_poly.type
_entity_poly.pdbx_seq_one_letter_code
_entity_poly.pdbx_strand_id
1 'polypeptide(L)'
;MEQATHGFDVFNTNHNCCCEYCKSYRDSVQRLVDSFSSIPTRWLQRIDEDLLWTPMWGTVFMPTNSVDIRNIEELLAPISDDPSVAPSGWDKVGDTGIIVIQCDDELILGIDGAGYDFYTDHWIKLYDALGYEWHTPVPDA
;
A
#
# COMPACT_ATOMS: atom_id res chain seq x y z
N MET A 1 18.04 -26.41 9.50
CA MET A 1 18.11 -25.07 8.87
C MET A 1 16.88 -25.01 7.99
N GLU A 2 15.86 -24.27 8.43
CA GLU A 2 14.73 -23.94 7.55
C GLU A 2 15.29 -23.26 6.31
N GLN A 3 14.95 -23.80 5.14
CA GLN A 3 15.31 -23.17 3.88
C GLN A 3 14.58 -21.83 3.84
N ALA A 4 15.33 -20.74 3.61
CA ALA A 4 14.72 -19.45 3.36
C ALA A 4 13.76 -19.60 2.18
N THR A 5 12.47 -19.42 2.44
CA THR A 5 11.42 -19.33 1.43
C THR A 5 11.80 -18.20 0.48
N HIS A 6 11.96 -18.52 -0.80
CA HIS A 6 12.49 -17.61 -1.81
C HIS A 6 11.93 -16.18 -1.69
N GLY A 7 12.84 -15.21 -1.72
CA GLY A 7 12.50 -13.78 -1.67
C GLY A 7 12.19 -13.23 -0.29
N PHE A 8 12.03 -14.06 0.74
CA PHE A 8 11.86 -13.62 2.11
C PHE A 8 13.16 -13.78 2.91
N ASP A 9 13.43 -12.83 3.80
CA ASP A 9 14.50 -12.96 4.79
C ASP A 9 14.02 -13.68 6.07
N VAL A 10 14.94 -13.79 7.05
CA VAL A 10 14.64 -14.43 8.34
C VAL A 10 13.61 -13.68 9.19
N PHE A 11 13.24 -12.45 8.80
CA PHE A 11 12.20 -11.64 9.42
C PHE A 11 10.90 -11.67 8.62
N ASN A 12 10.78 -12.56 7.63
CA ASN A 12 9.64 -12.66 6.73
C ASN A 12 9.40 -11.37 5.92
N THR A 13 10.44 -10.59 5.66
CA THR A 13 10.37 -9.41 4.78
C THR A 13 10.70 -9.83 3.34
N ASN A 14 9.82 -9.51 2.39
CA ASN A 14 10.05 -9.81 0.97
C ASN A 14 10.97 -8.76 0.31
N HIS A 15 12.06 -9.22 -0.30
CA HIS A 15 13.05 -8.40 -0.99
C HIS A 15 12.83 -8.31 -2.51
N ASN A 16 11.58 -8.50 -2.96
CA ASN A 16 11.17 -8.49 -4.37
C ASN A 16 12.06 -9.38 -5.26
N CYS A 17 12.27 -10.64 -4.83
CA CYS A 17 13.06 -11.59 -5.61
C CYS A 17 12.43 -11.83 -6.98
N CYS A 18 13.22 -11.73 -8.06
CA CYS A 18 12.76 -11.84 -9.44
C CYS A 18 12.71 -13.27 -10.00
N CYS A 19 12.89 -14.32 -9.20
CA CYS A 19 12.87 -15.70 -9.71
C CYS A 19 11.45 -16.14 -10.15
N GLU A 20 11.37 -17.22 -10.92
CA GLU A 20 10.11 -17.81 -11.39
C GLU A 20 9.21 -18.25 -10.22
N TYR A 21 9.80 -18.77 -9.13
CA TYR A 21 9.06 -19.20 -7.93
C TYR A 21 8.34 -18.04 -7.23
N CYS A 22 8.92 -16.84 -7.24
CA CYS A 22 8.31 -15.64 -6.66
C CYS A 22 7.38 -14.90 -7.62
N LYS A 23 7.28 -15.33 -8.89
CA LYS A 23 6.52 -14.60 -9.91
C LYS A 23 5.04 -14.50 -9.57
N SER A 24 4.43 -15.57 -9.07
CA SER A 24 3.01 -15.58 -8.69
C SER A 24 2.67 -14.61 -7.55
N TYR A 25 3.58 -14.49 -6.58
CA TYR A 25 3.48 -13.51 -5.50
C TYR A 25 3.57 -12.09 -6.07
N ARG A 26 4.60 -11.82 -6.90
CA ARG A 26 4.77 -10.49 -7.50
C ARG A 26 3.57 -10.06 -8.35
N ASP A 27 3.06 -10.99 -9.17
CA ASP A 27 1.89 -10.77 -10.01
C ASP A 27 0.62 -10.50 -9.16
N SER A 28 0.49 -11.15 -7.99
CA SER A 28 -0.64 -10.93 -7.08
C SER A 28 -0.60 -9.53 -6.44
N VAL A 29 0.58 -9.10 -5.97
CA VAL A 29 0.78 -7.74 -5.44
C VAL A 29 0.51 -6.71 -6.54
N GLN A 30 1.01 -6.93 -7.75
CA GLN A 30 0.77 -6.01 -8.87
C GLN A 30 -0.73 -5.92 -9.22
N ARG A 31 -1.46 -7.04 -9.20
CA ARG A 31 -2.92 -7.05 -9.44
C ARG A 31 -3.71 -6.27 -8.40
N LEU A 32 -3.27 -6.28 -7.14
CA LEU A 32 -3.86 -5.43 -6.11
C LEU A 32 -3.67 -3.95 -6.48
N VAL A 33 -2.45 -3.54 -6.81
CA VAL A 33 -2.15 -2.14 -7.16
C VAL A 33 -2.88 -1.71 -8.43
N ASP A 34 -2.93 -2.59 -9.44
CA ASP A 34 -3.63 -2.35 -10.70
C ASP A 34 -5.16 -2.23 -10.54
N SER A 35 -5.73 -2.70 -9.42
CA SER A 35 -7.15 -2.53 -9.10
C SER A 35 -7.48 -1.11 -8.62
N PHE A 36 -6.47 -0.34 -8.23
CA PHE A 36 -6.64 1.01 -7.72
C PHE A 36 -6.67 2.02 -8.87
N SER A 37 -7.55 3.02 -8.73
CA SER A 37 -7.48 4.19 -9.60
C SER A 37 -6.27 5.04 -9.18
N SER A 38 -5.36 5.29 -10.12
CA SER A 38 -4.22 6.18 -9.92
C SER A 38 -4.57 7.59 -10.39
N ILE A 39 -4.60 8.55 -9.48
CA ILE A 39 -5.05 9.92 -9.75
C ILE A 39 -3.87 10.87 -9.51
N PRO A 40 -3.42 11.64 -10.52
CA PRO A 40 -2.38 12.63 -10.30
C PRO A 40 -2.84 13.68 -9.29
N THR A 41 -2.06 13.96 -8.25
CA THR A 41 -2.43 14.89 -7.17
C THR A 41 -2.83 16.26 -7.70
N ARG A 42 -2.23 16.72 -8.80
CA ARG A 42 -2.60 17.96 -9.51
C ARG A 42 -4.08 18.06 -9.89
N TRP A 43 -4.76 16.93 -10.06
CA TRP A 43 -6.17 16.88 -10.39
C TRP A 43 -7.04 17.12 -9.15
N LEU A 44 -6.61 16.64 -7.97
CA LEU A 44 -7.26 16.91 -6.70
C LEU A 44 -7.17 18.37 -6.28
N GLN A 45 -6.07 19.05 -6.63
CA GLN A 45 -5.87 20.50 -6.38
C GLN A 45 -6.98 21.40 -6.96
N ARG A 46 -7.80 20.86 -7.88
CA ARG A 46 -8.91 21.58 -8.52
C ARG A 46 -10.25 21.33 -7.85
N ILE A 47 -10.31 20.35 -6.95
CA ILE A 47 -11.53 19.85 -6.32
C ILE A 47 -11.57 20.34 -4.87
N ASP A 48 -10.46 20.17 -4.14
CA ASP A 48 -10.37 20.56 -2.73
C ASP A 48 -8.97 21.07 -2.37
N GLU A 49 -8.90 22.25 -1.76
CA GLU A 49 -7.64 22.88 -1.33
C GLU A 49 -7.10 22.25 -0.04
N ASP A 50 -7.93 21.61 0.79
CA ASP A 50 -7.49 20.95 2.02
C ASP A 50 -6.72 19.64 1.74
N LEU A 51 -6.91 19.07 0.54
CA LEU A 51 -6.11 17.98 -0.01
C LEU A 51 -4.73 18.44 -0.54
N LEU A 52 -4.36 19.73 -0.41
CA LEU A 52 -3.08 20.25 -0.90
C LEU A 52 -1.90 20.02 0.04
N TRP A 53 -2.14 19.82 1.34
CA TRP A 53 -1.06 19.67 2.32
C TRP A 53 -0.49 18.25 2.38
N THR A 54 -0.93 17.39 1.49
CA THR A 54 -0.73 15.96 1.58
C THR A 54 0.66 15.56 1.14
N PRO A 55 1.35 14.72 1.91
CA PRO A 55 2.61 14.13 1.49
C PRO A 55 2.33 13.01 0.48
N MET A 56 1.95 13.41 -0.74
CA MET A 56 1.64 12.50 -1.85
C MET A 56 2.52 12.91 -3.02
N TRP A 57 3.47 12.06 -3.39
CA TRP A 57 4.43 12.31 -4.47
C TRP A 57 3.79 12.28 -5.86
N GLY A 58 2.92 13.25 -6.13
CA GLY A 58 2.29 13.53 -7.42
C GLY A 58 1.18 12.58 -7.84
N THR A 59 0.97 11.46 -7.13
CA THR A 59 -0.11 10.49 -7.39
C THR A 59 -0.75 10.03 -6.08
N VAL A 60 -2.06 9.83 -6.13
CA VAL A 60 -2.86 9.21 -5.08
C VAL A 60 -3.51 7.96 -5.63
N PHE A 61 -3.92 7.07 -4.73
CA PHE A 61 -4.52 5.80 -5.12
C PHE A 61 -5.89 5.67 -4.47
N MET A 62 -6.88 5.22 -5.24
CA MET A 62 -8.25 5.03 -4.76
C MET A 62 -8.64 3.57 -5.01
N PRO A 63 -8.75 2.72 -3.97
CA PRO A 63 -9.25 1.37 -4.12
C PRO A 63 -10.69 1.42 -4.65
N THR A 64 -10.99 0.58 -5.63
CA THR A 64 -12.31 0.54 -6.29
C THR A 64 -13.13 -0.68 -5.89
N ASN A 65 -12.49 -1.66 -5.26
CA ASN A 65 -13.12 -2.90 -4.81
C ASN A 65 -13.55 -2.75 -3.35
N SER A 66 -14.83 -3.01 -3.06
CA SER A 66 -15.40 -2.88 -1.72
C SER A 66 -14.78 -3.82 -0.67
N VAL A 67 -14.25 -4.97 -1.08
CA VAL A 67 -13.55 -5.89 -0.17
C VAL A 67 -12.19 -5.31 0.22
N ASP A 68 -11.46 -4.75 -0.75
CA ASP A 68 -10.17 -4.10 -0.49
C ASP A 68 -10.37 -2.88 0.41
N ILE A 69 -11.39 -2.04 0.13
CA ILE A 69 -11.75 -0.89 0.97
C ILE A 69 -11.96 -1.32 2.42
N ARG A 70 -12.89 -2.27 2.66
CA ARG A 70 -13.19 -2.75 4.01
C ARG A 70 -11.96 -3.29 4.74
N ASN A 71 -11.14 -4.09 4.05
CA ASN A 71 -9.96 -4.68 4.67
C ASN A 71 -8.88 -3.63 4.96
N ILE A 72 -8.75 -2.58 4.14
CA ILE A 72 -7.88 -1.43 4.41
C ILE A 72 -8.41 -0.63 5.61
N GLU A 73 -9.72 -0.41 5.72
CA GLU A 73 -10.36 0.26 6.86
C GLU A 73 -10.06 -0.45 8.19
N GLU A 74 -10.01 -1.79 8.18
CA GLU A 74 -9.65 -2.59 9.36
C GLU A 74 -8.19 -2.41 9.81
N LEU A 75 -7.30 -1.91 8.93
CA LEU A 75 -5.89 -1.64 9.21
C LEU A 75 -5.62 -0.21 9.69
N LEU A 76 -6.65 0.65 9.72
CA LEU A 76 -6.46 2.07 10.01
C LEU A 76 -6.13 2.31 11.47
N ALA A 77 -5.17 3.19 11.68
CA ALA A 77 -4.82 3.70 12.99
C ALA A 77 -4.50 5.19 12.89
N PRO A 78 -4.81 5.98 13.92
CA PRO A 78 -4.49 7.40 13.92
C PRO A 78 -2.99 7.62 13.76
N ILE A 79 -2.63 8.56 12.88
CA ILE A 79 -1.30 9.15 12.88
C ILE A 79 -1.24 10.01 14.14
N SER A 80 -0.14 9.92 14.92
CA SER A 80 -0.05 10.66 16.19
C SER A 80 -0.44 12.13 16.02
N ASP A 81 -1.02 12.74 17.06
CA ASP A 81 -1.46 14.14 17.11
C ASP A 81 -0.35 15.20 16.89
N ASP A 82 0.83 14.82 16.36
CA ASP A 82 1.87 15.73 15.93
C ASP A 82 1.54 16.27 14.52
N PRO A 83 1.10 17.53 14.40
CA PRO A 83 0.71 18.14 13.13
C PRO A 83 1.89 18.36 12.17
N SER A 84 3.14 18.10 12.61
CA SER A 84 4.30 18.09 11.72
C SER A 84 4.44 16.80 10.91
N VAL A 85 3.69 15.74 11.28
CA VAL A 85 3.73 14.42 10.64
C VAL A 85 2.58 14.24 9.64
N ALA A 86 1.36 14.65 10.01
CA ALA A 86 0.22 14.67 9.11
C ALA A 86 -0.83 15.70 9.59
N PRO A 87 -1.59 16.33 8.67
CA PRO A 87 -2.70 17.18 9.06
C PRO A 87 -3.80 16.33 9.73
N SER A 88 -4.64 16.98 10.55
CA SER A 88 -5.74 16.30 11.24
C SER A 88 -6.68 15.60 10.25
N GLY A 89 -7.10 14.37 10.55
CA GLY A 89 -8.03 13.59 9.71
C GLY A 89 -7.37 12.53 8.82
N TRP A 90 -6.05 12.34 8.96
CA TRP A 90 -5.32 11.27 8.29
C TRP A 90 -5.03 10.11 9.23
N ASP A 91 -5.24 8.91 8.71
CA ASP A 91 -4.88 7.65 9.37
C ASP A 91 -3.73 6.98 8.61
N LYS A 92 -2.95 6.15 9.31
CA LYS A 92 -1.98 5.25 8.68
C LYS A 92 -2.62 3.89 8.45
N VAL A 93 -2.19 3.23 7.38
CA VAL A 93 -2.59 1.85 7.07
C VAL A 93 -1.55 0.90 7.65
N GLY A 94 -1.79 0.36 8.85
CA GLY A 94 -0.87 -0.55 9.53
C GLY A 94 0.57 -0.01 9.61
N ASP A 95 1.55 -0.88 9.32
CA ASP A 95 2.97 -0.53 9.16
C ASP A 95 3.40 -0.59 7.69
N THR A 96 2.54 -0.09 6.80
CA THR A 96 2.79 -0.12 5.35
C THR A 96 3.48 1.13 4.85
N GLY A 97 3.50 2.22 5.63
CA GLY A 97 3.95 3.54 5.18
C GLY A 97 2.93 4.27 4.28
N ILE A 98 1.75 3.69 4.07
CA ILE A 98 0.63 4.34 3.37
C ILE A 98 -0.19 5.12 4.40
N ILE A 99 -0.61 6.31 4.01
CA ILE A 99 -1.55 7.14 4.75
C ILE A 99 -2.87 7.23 4.00
N VAL A 100 -3.95 7.52 4.71
CA VAL A 100 -5.29 7.58 4.15
C VAL A 100 -6.06 8.78 4.67
N ILE A 101 -6.92 9.30 3.82
CA ILE A 101 -7.97 10.24 4.20
C ILE A 101 -9.30 9.75 3.65
N GLN A 102 -10.35 9.92 4.44
CA GLN A 102 -11.72 9.76 3.99
C GLN A 102 -12.19 11.07 3.35
N CYS A 103 -12.59 11.02 2.08
CA CYS A 103 -13.15 12.15 1.36
C CYS A 103 -14.55 11.77 0.89
N ASP A 104 -15.58 12.36 1.52
CA ASP A 104 -16.96 11.89 1.39
C ASP A 104 -17.07 10.38 1.67
N ASP A 105 -17.52 9.59 0.69
CA ASP A 105 -17.65 8.14 0.77
C ASP A 105 -16.45 7.39 0.16
N GLU A 106 -15.40 8.09 -0.26
CA GLU A 106 -14.23 7.53 -0.95
C GLU A 106 -12.98 7.51 -0.07
N LEU A 107 -12.22 6.42 -0.19
CA LEU A 107 -10.96 6.22 0.51
C LEU A 107 -9.79 6.64 -0.39
N ILE A 108 -8.99 7.62 0.04
CA ILE A 108 -7.86 8.12 -0.75
C ILE A 108 -6.54 7.78 -0.05
N LEU A 109 -5.72 6.97 -0.72
CA LEU A 109 -4.42 6.52 -0.23
C LEU A 109 -3.30 7.42 -0.78
N GLY A 110 -2.40 7.79 0.12
CA GLY A 110 -1.18 8.56 -0.15
C GLY A 110 0.09 7.82 0.28
N ILE A 111 1.18 8.10 -0.42
CA ILE A 111 2.54 7.65 -0.07
C ILE A 111 3.43 8.88 0.05
N ASP A 112 4.09 9.01 1.20
CA ASP A 112 5.07 10.06 1.47
C ASP A 112 6.47 9.69 1.00
N GLY A 113 7.17 10.64 0.38
CA GLY A 113 8.56 10.49 -0.04
C GLY A 113 8.77 10.00 -1.49
N ALA A 114 10.01 10.16 -1.95
CA ALA A 114 10.49 9.52 -3.17
C ALA A 114 11.99 9.24 -3.09
N GLY A 115 12.48 8.60 -4.15
CA GLY A 115 13.85 8.11 -4.24
C GLY A 115 14.02 6.69 -3.71
N TYR A 116 12.92 5.95 -3.52
CA TYR A 116 12.90 4.55 -3.09
C TYR A 116 11.84 3.76 -3.88
N ASP A 117 11.80 2.44 -3.69
CA ASP A 117 10.92 1.54 -4.46
C ASP A 117 9.58 1.35 -3.74
N PHE A 118 8.55 2.05 -4.24
CA PHE A 118 7.19 1.98 -3.68
C PHE A 118 6.64 0.55 -3.65
N TYR A 119 7.11 -0.32 -4.55
CA TYR A 119 6.67 -1.70 -4.58
C TYR A 119 7.10 -2.48 -3.34
N THR A 120 8.39 -2.46 -3.00
CA THR A 120 8.92 -3.12 -1.80
C THR A 120 8.54 -2.40 -0.52
N ASP A 121 8.55 -1.07 -0.55
CA ASP A 121 8.42 -0.27 0.66
C ASP A 121 6.97 -0.08 1.11
N HIS A 122 5.99 -0.22 0.19
CA HIS A 122 4.58 -0.01 0.48
C HIS A 122 3.66 -1.12 -0.03
N TRP A 123 3.72 -1.47 -1.33
CA TRP A 123 2.70 -2.34 -1.93
C TRP A 123 2.77 -3.79 -1.45
N ILE A 124 3.97 -4.34 -1.32
CA ILE A 124 4.20 -5.64 -0.69
C ILE A 124 3.65 -5.63 0.75
N LYS A 125 4.00 -4.61 1.53
CA LYS A 125 3.56 -4.51 2.93
C LYS A 125 2.04 -4.41 3.05
N LEU A 126 1.39 -3.66 2.16
CA LEU A 126 -0.06 -3.59 2.10
C LEU A 126 -0.66 -4.95 1.78
N TYR A 127 -0.19 -5.61 0.72
CA TYR A 127 -0.68 -6.92 0.32
C TYR A 127 -0.55 -7.96 1.45
N ASP A 128 0.59 -7.96 2.15
CA ASP A 128 0.84 -8.85 3.28
C ASP A 128 -0.05 -8.50 4.49
N ALA A 129 -0.24 -7.21 4.79
CA ALA A 129 -1.11 -6.76 5.87
C ALA A 129 -2.59 -7.09 5.63
N LEU A 130 -3.02 -7.11 4.36
CA LEU A 130 -4.36 -7.57 3.97
C LEU A 130 -4.53 -9.10 4.10
N GLY A 131 -3.44 -9.85 4.30
CA GLY A 131 -3.48 -11.30 4.51
C GLY A 131 -3.94 -12.09 3.29
N TYR A 132 -3.72 -11.56 2.08
CA TYR A 132 -4.16 -12.22 0.85
C TYR A 132 -3.24 -13.38 0.45
N GLU A 133 -3.82 -14.56 0.23
CA GLU A 133 -3.08 -15.77 -0.16
C GLU A 133 -3.34 -16.19 -1.61
N TRP A 134 -3.36 -15.23 -2.55
CA TRP A 134 -3.64 -15.53 -3.97
C TRP A 134 -2.48 -16.26 -4.67
N HIS A 135 -1.34 -16.42 -4.00
CA HIS A 135 -0.19 -17.15 -4.49
C HIS A 135 -0.21 -18.57 -3.91
N THR A 136 -0.43 -19.58 -4.76
CA THR A 136 -0.07 -20.95 -4.38
C THR A 136 1.41 -21.13 -4.71
N PRO A 137 2.29 -21.48 -3.75
CA PRO A 137 3.63 -21.93 -4.07
C PRO A 137 3.50 -23.14 -5.00
N VAL A 138 4.25 -23.17 -6.10
CA VAL A 138 4.49 -24.44 -6.80
C VAL A 138 5.34 -25.26 -5.83
N PRO A 139 4.86 -26.40 -5.31
CA PRO A 139 5.68 -27.22 -4.44
C PRO A 139 6.94 -27.63 -5.20
N ASP A 140 8.10 -27.53 -4.54
CA ASP A 140 9.34 -28.07 -5.09
C ASP A 140 9.13 -29.57 -5.40
N ALA A 141 9.27 -29.94 -6.67
CA ALA A 141 9.22 -31.32 -7.15
C ALA A 141 10.62 -31.97 -7.10
#